data_AF-A0A506XEU6-F1
#
_entry.id   AF-A0A506XEU6-F1
#
_cell.length_a   1.000
_cell.length_b   1.000
_cell.length_c   1.000
_cell.angle_alpha   90.00
_cell.angle_beta   90.00
_cell.angle_gamma   90.00
#
_symmetry.space_group_name_H-M   'P 1'
#
loop_
_entity.id
_entity.type
_entity.pdbx_description
1 polymer ?
#
loop_
_entity_poly.entity_id
_entity_poly.type
_entity_poly.pdbx_seq_one_letter_code
_entity_poly.pdbx_strand_id
1 'polypeptide(L)' 'FGNVIQSNGSVMETFRRQIREGGPITVTDPEVTRFFMTIDEASQLIIQSAVVGRSGDICVLDMGEPVR' A
#
# COMPACT_ATOMS: atom_id res chain seq x y z
N PHE A 1 8.00 3.02 1.12
CA PHE A 1 6.55 3.03 0.88
C PHE A 1 5.89 1.95 1.71
N GLY A 2 4.63 2.15 2.11
CA GLY A 2 3.74 1.07 2.55
C GLY A 2 3.04 0.41 1.36
N ASN A 3 1.98 -0.37 1.62
CA ASN A 3 1.15 -0.93 0.56
C ASN A 3 0.36 0.18 -0.13
N VAL A 4 0.49 0.30 -1.45
CA VAL A 4 -0.31 1.24 -2.23
C VAL A 4 -1.64 0.60 -2.61
N ILE A 5 -2.74 1.25 -2.26
CA ILE A 5 -4.10 0.82 -2.57
C ILE A 5 -4.26 0.69 -4.10
N GLN A 6 -4.77 -0.45 -4.57
CA GLN A 6 -4.98 -0.77 -5.99
C GLN A 6 -3.70 -0.83 -6.85
N SER A 7 -2.53 -1.05 -6.27
CA SER A 7 -1.35 -1.36 -7.07
C SER A 7 -1.51 -2.69 -7.83
N ASN A 8 -0.83 -2.80 -8.97
CA ASN A 8 -0.82 -4.01 -9.81
C ASN A 8 -0.38 -5.23 -8.99
N GLY A 9 -1.17 -6.30 -9.04
CA GLY A 9 -0.86 -7.54 -8.31
C GLY A 9 -1.05 -7.44 -6.80
N SER A 10 -1.68 -6.37 -6.29
CA SER A 10 -1.99 -6.23 -4.87
C SER A 10 -2.99 -7.29 -4.38
N VAL A 11 -3.03 -7.47 -3.06
CA VAL A 11 -4.03 -8.31 -2.39
C VAL A 11 -5.45 -7.89 -2.75
N MET A 12 -5.69 -6.59 -2.95
CA MET A 12 -7.02 -6.09 -3.29
C MET A 12 -7.44 -6.45 -4.72
N GLU A 13 -6.51 -6.52 -5.67
CA GLU A 13 -6.80 -7.09 -6.99
C GLU A 13 -7.11 -8.58 -6.91
N THR A 14 -6.34 -9.33 -6.11
CA THR A 14 -6.54 -10.76 -5.89
C THR A 14 -7.91 -11.04 -5.28
N PHE A 15 -8.30 -10.30 -4.24
CA PHE A 15 -9.61 -10.45 -3.60
C PHE A 15 -10.74 -10.08 -4.56
N ARG A 16 -10.63 -8.98 -5.32
CA ARG A 16 -11.64 -8.64 -6.33
C ARG A 16 -11.81 -9.74 -7.37
N ARG A 17 -10.72 -10.38 -7.80
CA ARG A 17 -10.79 -11.52 -8.73
C ARG A 17 -11.52 -12.70 -8.10
N GLN A 18 -11.15 -13.10 -6.87
CA GLN A 18 -11.78 -14.23 -6.17
C GLN A 18 -13.28 -13.98 -5.89
N ILE A 19 -13.66 -12.76 -5.52
CA ILE A 19 -15.07 -12.37 -5.33
C ILE A 19 -15.86 -12.52 -6.63
N ARG A 20 -15.31 -12.04 -7.76
CA ARG A 20 -15.98 -12.16 -9.07
C ARG A 20 -16.11 -13.61 -9.53
N GLU A 21 -15.15 -14.46 -9.17
CA GLU A 21 -15.19 -15.90 -9.44
C GLU A 21 -16.20 -16.64 -8.54
N GLY A 22 -16.73 -16.00 -7.49
CA GLY A 22 -17.73 -16.58 -6.58
C GLY A 22 -17.18 -17.67 -5.65
N GLY A 23 -15.85 -17.81 -5.58
CA GLY A 23 -15.17 -18.79 -4.75
C GLY A 23 -14.78 -18.26 -3.37
N PRO A 24 -14.16 -19.10 -2.53
CA PRO A 24 -13.63 -18.67 -1.23
C PRO A 24 -12.50 -17.65 -1.40
N ILE A 25 -12.41 -16.70 -0.47
CA ILE A 25 -11.31 -15.74 -0.40
C ILE A 25 -10.12 -16.39 0.30
N THR A 26 -8.94 -16.28 -0.31
CA THR A 26 -7.71 -16.81 0.28
C THR A 26 -7.14 -15.83 1.29
N VAL A 27 -7.17 -16.18 2.57
CA VAL A 27 -6.50 -15.45 3.63
C VAL A 27 -5.25 -16.23 4.03
N THR A 28 -4.08 -15.60 3.97
CA THR A 28 -2.80 -16.25 4.32
C THR A 28 -2.61 -16.34 5.83
N ASP A 29 -2.83 -15.21 6.52
CA ASP A 29 -2.74 -15.09 7.98
C ASP A 29 -3.71 -13.96 8.39
N PRO A 30 -4.72 -14.24 9.23
CA PRO A 30 -5.71 -13.25 9.64
C PRO A 30 -5.21 -12.19 10.63
N GLU A 31 -4.04 -12.40 11.26
CA GLU A 31 -3.50 -11.49 12.28
C GLU A 31 -2.48 -10.49 11.70
N VAL A 32 -2.23 -10.55 10.41
CA VAL A 32 -1.30 -9.68 9.71
C VAL A 32 -1.84 -8.24 9.65
N THR A 33 -1.03 -7.29 10.08
CA THR A 33 -1.29 -5.86 9.89
C THR A 33 -0.40 -5.26 8.79
N ARG A 34 -0.90 -4.25 8.09
CA ARG A 34 -0.17 -3.55 7.01
C ARG A 34 -0.49 -2.06 7.03
N PHE A 35 0.54 -1.24 6.80
CA PHE A 35 0.34 0.16 6.46
C PHE A 35 -0.11 0.27 5.01
N PHE A 36 -1.14 1.09 4.79
CA PHE A 36 -1.65 1.41 3.48
C PHE A 36 -1.52 2.90 3.22
N MET A 37 -1.35 3.23 1.95
CA MET A 37 -1.41 4.59 1.44
C MET A 37 -2.11 4.60 0.08
N THR A 38 -2.68 5.74 -0.27
CA THR A 38 -3.26 6.02 -1.59
C THR A 38 -2.16 6.20 -2.65
N ILE A 39 -2.56 6.14 -3.92
CA ILE A 39 -1.64 6.43 -5.04
C ILE A 39 -1.17 7.89 -4.96
N ASP A 40 -2.07 8.82 -4.64
CA ASP A 40 -1.76 10.25 -4.54
C ASP A 40 -0.73 10.53 -3.43
N GLU A 41 -0.86 9.89 -2.26
CA GLU A 41 0.12 10.00 -1.17
C GLU A 41 1.50 9.46 -1.59
N ALA A 42 1.54 8.33 -2.30
CA ALA A 42 2.79 7.76 -2.79
C ALA A 42 3.46 8.68 -3.83
N SER A 43 2.69 9.20 -4.78
CA SER A 43 3.16 10.16 -5.77
C SER A 43 3.64 11.46 -5.12
N GLN A 44 2.90 11.98 -4.14
CA GLN A 44 3.26 13.19 -3.43
C GLN A 44 4.53 13.00 -2.61
N LEU A 45 4.72 11.85 -1.94
CA LEU A 45 5.96 11.54 -1.25
C LEU A 45 7.16 11.58 -2.20
N ILE A 46 7.05 11.01 -3.41
CA ILE A 46 8.12 11.06 -4.43
C ILE A 46 8.45 12.50 -4.82
N ILE A 47 7.42 13.29 -5.17
CA ILE A 47 7.59 14.68 -5.60
C ILE A 47 8.22 15.52 -4.49
N GLN A 48 7.72 15.40 -3.26
CA GLN A 48 8.26 16.14 -2.12
C GLN A 48 9.70 15.74 -1.84
N SER A 49 10.01 14.44 -1.82
CA SER A 49 11.36 13.92 -1.58
C SER A 49 12.36 14.46 -2.61
N ALA A 50 11.95 14.64 -3.87
CA ALA A 50 12.79 15.21 -4.91
C ALA A 50 13.12 16.70 -4.69
N VAL A 51 12.30 17.43 -3.95
CA VAL A 51 12.48 18.87 -3.67
C VAL A 51 13.18 19.11 -2.34
N VAL A 52 12.84 18.35 -1.29
CA VAL A 52 13.35 18.58 0.08
C VAL A 52 14.49 17.67 0.46
N GLY A 53 14.61 16.50 -0.16
CA GLY A 53 15.59 15.48 0.17
C GLY A 53 16.99 15.87 -0.33
N ARG A 54 18.00 15.53 0.45
CA ARG A 54 19.42 15.65 0.08
C ARG A 54 20.01 14.28 -0.18
N SER A 55 21.22 14.27 -0.75
CA SER A 55 21.93 13.02 -1.00
C SER A 55 22.10 12.24 0.32
N GLY A 56 21.55 11.02 0.35
CA GLY A 56 21.59 10.13 1.51
C GLY A 56 20.36 10.20 2.43
N ASP A 57 19.41 11.11 2.19
CA ASP A 57 18.19 11.20 3.01
C ASP A 57 17.20 10.07 2.66
N ILE A 58 16.49 9.59 3.67
CA ILE A 58 15.38 8.65 3.52
C ILE A 58 14.10 9.37 3.94
N CYS A 59 13.17 9.51 3.00
CA CYS A 59 11.86 10.07 3.26
C CYS A 59 10.83 8.96 3.48
N VAL A 60 10.08 9.05 4.57
CA VAL A 60 9.01 8.12 4.93
C VAL A 60 7.74 8.92 5.19
N LEU A 61 6.62 8.48 4.63
CA LEU A 61 5.33 9.05 4.95
C LEU A 61 4.83 8.45 6.27
N ASP A 62 4.35 9.31 7.16
CA ASP A 62 3.52 8.88 8.28
C ASP A 62 2.16 8.41 7.74
N MET A 63 1.92 7.10 7.80
CA MET A 63 0.71 6.45 7.30
C MET A 63 -0.34 6.24 8.40
N GLY A 64 -0.14 6.82 9.58
CA GLY A 64 -1.02 6.65 10.73
C GLY A 64 -0.95 5.23 11.29
N GLU A 65 -2.11 4.64 11.60
CA GLU A 65 -2.20 3.30 12.18
C GLU A 65 -2.26 2.22 11.09
N PRO A 66 -1.60 1.07 11.27
CA PRO A 66 -1.68 -0.03 10.33
C PRO A 66 -3.08 -0.67 10.36
N VAL A 67 -3.55 -1.14 9.21
CA VAL A 67 -4.83 -1.83 9.07
C VAL A 67 -4.63 -3.32 9.38
N ARG A 68 -5.54 -3.89 10.17
CA ARG A 68 -5.66 -5.33 10.43
C ARG A 68 -6.69 -5.95 9.49
#